data_AF-A0A0U3PVX1-F1
#
_entry.id   AF-A0A0U3PVX1-F1
#
_cell.length_a   1.000
_cell.length_b   1.000
_cell.length_c   1.000
_cell.angle_alpha   90.00
_cell.angle_beta   90.00
_cell.angle_gamma   90.00
#
_symmetry.space_group_name_H-M   'P 1'
#
loop_
_entity.id
_entity.type
_entity.pdbx_description
1 polymer ?
#
loop_
_entity_poly.entity_id
_entity_poly.type
_entity_poly.pdbx_seq_one_letter_code
_entity_poly.pdbx_strand_id
1 'polypeptide(L)' 'MAEQISAFSCAALGIAPTVRHADYIGAWLDVMREDSRAIVRAASQASKGADWILSFLPEAESSLAAEDEREAA' A
#
# COMPACT_ATOMS: atom_id res chain seq x y z
N MET A 1 -8.99 -1.86 1.66
CA MET A 1 -8.28 -1.79 0.36
C MET A 1 -7.84 -0.38 0.02
N ALA A 2 -8.73 0.62 0.02
CA ALA A 2 -8.35 2.02 -0.23
C ALA A 2 -7.23 2.55 0.68
N GLU A 3 -7.27 2.25 1.99
CA GLU A 3 -6.24 2.73 2.93
C GLU A 3 -4.86 2.14 2.70
N GLN A 4 -4.79 0.87 2.31
CA GLN A 4 -3.52 0.18 2.06
C GLN A 4 -2.89 0.66 0.75
N ILE A 5 -3.71 0.96 -0.27
CA ILE A 5 -3.28 1.63 -1.50
C ILE A 5 -2.73 3.03 -1.16
N SER A 6 -3.47 3.82 -0.39
CA SER A 6 -3.02 5.14 0.04
C SER A 6 -1.72 5.07 0.83
N ALA A 7 -1.55 4.07 1.70
CA ALA A 7 -0.32 3.89 2.48
C ALA A 7 0.88 3.59 1.57
N PHE A 8 0.73 2.69 0.59
CA PHE A 8 1.78 2.39 -0.38
C PHE A 8 2.12 3.59 -1.26
N SER A 9 1.13 4.32 -1.75
CA SER A 9 1.34 5.54 -2.52
C SER A 9 2.02 6.64 -1.69
N CYS A 10 1.62 6.81 -0.42
CA CYS A 10 2.27 7.76 0.48
C CYS A 10 3.73 7.40 0.74
N ALA A 11 4.03 6.12 0.96
CA ALA A 11 5.40 5.65 1.14
C ALA A 11 6.27 5.94 -0.09
N ALA A 12 5.78 5.57 -1.28
CA ALA A 12 6.49 5.80 -2.54
C ALA A 12 6.77 7.29 -2.84
N LEU A 13 5.90 8.18 -2.37
CA LEU A 13 6.00 9.64 -2.59
C LEU A 13 6.66 10.39 -1.41
N GLY A 14 7.13 9.70 -0.37
CA GLY A 14 7.69 10.33 0.83
C GLY A 14 6.69 11.19 1.61
N ILE A 15 5.39 10.93 1.48
CA ILE A 15 4.32 11.68 2.15
C ILE A 15 4.04 11.05 3.51
N ALA A 16 4.21 11.83 4.58
CA ALA A 16 3.80 11.41 5.92
C ALA A 16 2.27 11.28 6.01
N PRO A 17 1.71 10.08 6.26
CA PRO A 17 0.27 9.91 6.33
C PRO A 17 -0.28 10.48 7.64
N THR A 18 -1.53 10.96 7.59
CA THR A 18 -2.30 11.26 8.81
C THR A 18 -3.32 10.16 9.04
N VAL A 19 -3.34 9.60 10.26
CA VAL A 19 -4.27 8.54 10.62
C VAL A 19 -5.69 9.11 10.62
N ARG A 20 -6.62 8.44 9.93
CA ARG A 20 -8.04 8.75 10.00
C ARG A 20 -8.84 7.47 10.22
N HIS A 21 -9.28 7.29 11.47
CA HIS A 21 -10.27 6.32 11.98
C HIS A 21 -9.83 4.85 11.85
N ALA A 22 -9.87 4.11 12.96
CA ALA A 22 -9.37 2.72 13.06
C ALA A 22 -10.52 1.69 13.19
N ASP A 23 -11.75 2.12 12.93
CA ASP A 23 -12.96 1.34 13.22
C ASP A 23 -13.05 0.05 12.38
N TYR A 24 -12.32 -0.02 11.28
CA TYR A 24 -12.23 -1.20 10.42
C TYR A 24 -11.35 -2.32 10.99
N ILE A 25 -10.50 -2.08 12.00
CA ILE A 25 -9.59 -3.09 12.55
C ILE A 25 -10.38 -4.28 13.10
N GLY A 26 -11.51 -4.04 13.77
CA GLY A 26 -12.38 -5.10 14.29
C GLY A 26 -12.87 -6.04 13.20
N ALA A 27 -13.37 -5.49 12.09
CA ALA A 27 -13.84 -6.28 10.95
C ALA A 27 -12.70 -7.10 10.30
N TRP A 28 -11.49 -6.55 10.24
CA TRP A 28 -10.33 -7.30 9.72
C TRP A 28 -9.88 -8.44 10.62
N LEU A 29 -10.00 -8.29 11.95
CA LEU A 29 -9.71 -9.38 12.88
C LEU A 29 -10.64 -10.58 12.66
N ASP A 30 -11.93 -10.32 12.40
CA ASP A 30 -12.88 -11.39 12.11
C ASP A 30 -12.57 -12.07 10.76
N VAL A 31 -12.27 -11.29 9.71
CA VAL A 31 -11.84 -11.84 8.41
C VAL A 31 -10.58 -12.70 8.53
N MET A 32 -9.59 -12.28 9.34
CA MET A 32 -8.34 -13.04 9.51
C MET A 32 -8.51 -14.31 10.35
N ARG A 33 -9.53 -14.36 11.22
CA ARG A 33 -9.89 -15.59 11.95
C ARG A 33 -10.46 -16.64 11.01
N GLU A 34 -11.20 -16.22 9.99
CA GLU A 34 -11.77 -17.11 8.97
C GLU A 34 -10.76 -17.49 7.89
N ASP A 35 -9.89 -16.55 7.48
CA ASP A 35 -8.87 -16.76 6.45
C ASP A 35 -7.56 -16.00 6.78
N SER A 36 -6.57 -16.73 7.28
CA SER A 36 -5.26 -16.18 7.63
C SER A 36 -4.49 -15.59 6.44
N ARG A 37 -4.86 -15.94 5.20
CA ARG A 37 -4.22 -15.43 3.98
C ARG A 37 -4.96 -14.22 3.41
N ALA A 38 -6.09 -13.82 3.97
CA ALA A 38 -6.86 -12.66 3.52
C ALA A 38 -6.02 -11.37 3.50
N ILE A 39 -5.16 -11.17 4.51
CA ILE A 39 -4.30 -9.99 4.60
C ILE A 39 -3.26 -9.93 3.47
N VAL A 40 -2.65 -11.07 3.11
CA VAL A 40 -1.64 -11.14 2.03
C VAL A 40 -2.29 -10.92 0.67
N ARG A 41 -3.50 -11.45 0.46
CA ARG A 41 -4.26 -11.19 -0.77
C ARG A 41 -4.67 -9.74 -0.89
N ALA A 42 -5.15 -9.14 0.21
CA ALA A 42 -5.48 -7.72 0.27
C ALA A 42 -4.25 -6.87 -0.06
N ALA A 43 -3.10 -7.16 0.56
CA ALA A 43 -1.84 -6.49 0.26
C ALA A 43 -1.46 -6.62 -1.21
N SER A 44 -1.52 -7.82 -1.80
CA SER A 44 -1.22 -8.04 -3.22
C SER A 44 -2.10 -7.21 -4.15
N GLN A 45 -3.40 -7.09 -3.85
CA GLN A 45 -4.30 -6.24 -4.62
C GLN A 45 -3.99 -4.75 -4.40
N ALA A 46 -3.58 -4.37 -3.18
CA ALA A 46 -3.26 -2.99 -2.85
C ALA A 46 -1.98 -2.54 -3.56
N SER A 47 -0.96 -3.40 -3.64
CA SER A 47 0.26 -3.16 -4.42
C SER A 47 -0.07 -2.85 -5.87
N LYS A 48 -0.86 -3.71 -6.54
CA LYS A 48 -1.28 -3.46 -7.94
C LYS A 48 -2.01 -2.14 -8.13
N GLY A 49 -2.85 -1.78 -7.16
CA GLY A 49 -3.57 -0.50 -7.18
C GLY A 49 -2.63 0.70 -7.03
N ALA A 50 -1.66 0.60 -6.12
CA ALA A 50 -0.64 1.62 -5.94
C ALA A 50 0.25 1.74 -7.18
N ASP A 51 0.73 0.63 -7.74
CA ASP A 51 1.53 0.60 -8.97
C ASP A 51 0.78 1.27 -10.13
N TRP A 52 -0.52 0.98 -10.26
CA TRP A 52 -1.36 1.62 -11.28
C TRP A 52 -1.44 3.14 -11.08
N ILE A 53 -1.63 3.62 -9.85
CA ILE A 53 -1.63 5.07 -9.54
C ILE A 53 -0.26 5.70 -9.82
N LEU A 54 0.82 5.04 -9.40
CA LEU A 54 2.19 5.54 -9.55
C LEU A 54 2.64 5.53 -11.02
N SER A 55 2.06 4.68 -11.87
CA SER A 55 2.35 4.64 -13.31
C SER A 55 2.02 5.93 -14.07
N PHE A 56 1.23 6.83 -13.46
CA PHE A 56 0.91 8.13 -14.03
C PHE A 56 1.91 9.25 -13.66
N LEU A 57 2.93 8.95 -12.84
CA LEU A 57 3.94 9.94 -12.46
C LEU A 57 4.90 10.25 -13.62
N PRO A 58 5.41 11.49 -13.71
CA PRO A 58 6.46 11.84 -14.65
C PRO A 58 7.72 10.97 -14.44
N GLU A 59 8.42 10.65 -15.53
CA GLU A 59 9.58 9.74 -15.54
C GLU A 59 10.70 10.13 -14.55
N ALA A 60 10.81 11.42 -14.20
CA ALA A 60 11.75 11.92 -13.20
C ALA A 60 11.45 11.46 -11.75
N GLU A 61 10.19 11.19 -11.42
CA GLU A 61 9.75 10.76 -10.07
C GLU A 61 9.71 9.22 -9.97
N SER A 62 9.59 8.52 -11.10
CA SER A 62 9.64 7.04 -11.16
C SER A 62 11.01 6.46 -10.75
N SER A 63 12.08 7.24 -10.86
CA SER A 63 13.45 6.82 -10.53
C SER A 63 13.66 6.62 -9.03
N LEU A 64 13.03 7.45 -8.19
CA LEU A 64 13.19 7.44 -6.73
C LEU A 64 12.61 6.16 -6.11
N ALA A 65 11.50 5.64 -6.65
CA ALA A 65 10.89 4.39 -6.20
C ALA A 65 11.73 3.14 -6.57
N ALA A 66 12.42 3.17 -7.71
CA ALA A 66 13.25 2.06 -8.18
C ALA A 66 14.61 1.96 -7.46
N GLU A 67 15.08 3.06 -6.86
CA GLU A 67 16.30 3.10 -6.06
C GLU A 67 16.08 2.47 -4.67
N ASP A 68 14.92 2.71 -4.04
CA ASP A 68 14.55 2.15 -2.72
C ASP A 68 14.39 0.61 -2.78
N GLU A 69 13.82 0.07 -3.87
CA GLU A 69 13.72 -1.39 -4.09
C GLU A 69 15.09 -2.07 -4.28
N ARG A 70 16.10 -1.37 -4.81
CA ARG A 70 17.45 -1.91 -4.99
C ARG A 70 18.29 -1.87 -3.72
N GLU A 71 17.99 -0.97 -2.79
CA GLU A 71 18.70 -0.86 -1.51
C GLU A 71 18.17 -1.88 -0.47
N ALA A 72 16.93 -2.33 -0.63
CA ALA A 72 16.29 -3.30 0.27
C ALA A 72 16.51 -4.80 -0.09
N ALA A 73 17.23 -5.12 -1.17
CA ALA A 73 17.46 -6.49 -1.69
C ALA A 73 18.93 -6.94 -1.59
#